data_AF-A0A8I3AUF4-F1
#
_entry.id   AF-A0A8I3AUF4-F1
#
_cell.length_a   1.000
_cell.length_b   1.000
_cell.length_c   1.000
_cell.angle_alpha   90.00
_cell.angle_beta   90.00
_cell.angle_gamma   90.00
#
_symmetry.space_group_name_H-M   'P 1'
#
loop_
_entity.id
_entity.type
_entity.pdbx_description
1 polymer ?
#
loop_
_entity_poly.entity_id
_entity_poly.type
_entity_poly.pdbx_seq_one_letter_code
_entity_poly.pdbx_strand_id
1 'polypeptide(L)'
;MASALPGFPRTVFTILEPLSLVAGFLGVVVNPDKFVADQIIRQTPLLHSDNGRMVTLQLGNLYLLLAMIGVAVLSSTSEIRVVRNYLVALWVADLGHLWACYHGLGPSCA
;
A
#
# COMPACT_ATOMS: atom_id res chain seq x y z
N MET A 1 3.39 -9.32 -21.51
CA MET A 1 4.47 -8.87 -20.60
C MET A 1 4.09 -9.11 -19.14
N ALA A 2 2.96 -8.59 -18.63
CA ALA A 2 2.25 -9.20 -17.48
C ALA A 2 1.89 -10.68 -17.71
N SER A 3 1.74 -11.09 -18.97
CA SER A 3 1.50 -12.48 -19.41
C SER A 3 2.63 -13.47 -19.16
N ALA A 4 3.84 -13.01 -18.79
CA ALA A 4 4.95 -13.90 -18.43
C ALA A 4 4.87 -14.38 -16.97
N LEU A 5 4.03 -13.72 -16.15
CA LEU A 5 3.80 -14.12 -14.77
C LEU A 5 2.78 -15.28 -14.72
N PRO A 6 2.97 -16.25 -13.79
CA PRO A 6 1.95 -17.24 -13.50
C PRO A 6 0.60 -16.58 -13.17
N GLY A 7 -0.51 -17.25 -13.44
CA GLY A 7 -1.86 -16.63 -13.37
C GLY A 7 -2.20 -15.98 -12.02
N PHE A 8 -1.80 -16.61 -10.91
CA PHE A 8 -2.02 -16.07 -9.56
C PHE A 8 -1.27 -14.75 -9.29
N PRO A 9 0.08 -14.69 -9.32
CA PRO A 9 0.80 -13.45 -9.06
C PRO A 9 0.46 -12.35 -10.08
N ARG A 10 0.16 -12.73 -11.33
CA ARG A 10 -0.34 -11.76 -12.31
C ARG A 10 -1.60 -11.07 -11.83
N THR A 11 -2.61 -11.83 -11.40
CA THR A 11 -3.90 -11.26 -10.99
C THR A 11 -3.75 -10.37 -9.75
N VAL A 12 -2.93 -10.80 -8.78
CA VAL A 12 -2.68 -10.03 -7.56
C VAL A 12 -1.99 -8.70 -7.89
N PHE A 13 -0.80 -8.74 -8.50
CA PHE A 13 0.04 -7.54 -8.65
C PHE A 13 -0.38 -6.63 -9.81
N THR A 14 -1.12 -7.13 -10.82
CA THR A 14 -1.55 -6.27 -11.95
C THR A 14 -2.96 -5.73 -11.82
N ILE A 15 -3.78 -6.28 -10.93
CA ILE A 15 -5.19 -5.89 -10.78
C ILE A 15 -5.51 -5.57 -9.32
N LEU A 16 -5.38 -6.55 -8.41
CA LEU A 16 -5.84 -6.38 -7.03
C LEU A 16 -5.02 -5.33 -6.28
N GLU A 17 -3.71 -5.37 -6.41
CA GLU A 17 -2.78 -4.44 -5.77
C GLU A 17 -2.97 -2.98 -6.24
N PRO A 18 -2.97 -2.63 -7.54
CA PRO A 18 -3.19 -1.25 -7.93
C PRO A 18 -4.58 -0.75 -7.53
N LEU A 19 -5.60 -1.61 -7.52
CA LEU A 19 -6.93 -1.24 -7.01
C LEU A 19 -6.93 -1.02 -5.49
N SER A 20 -6.24 -1.86 -4.71
CA SER A 20 -6.16 -1.68 -3.25
C SER A 20 -5.38 -0.41 -2.88
N LEU A 21 -4.32 -0.09 -3.61
CA LEU A 21 -3.55 1.15 -3.43
C LEU A 21 -4.38 2.40 -3.76
N VAL A 22 -5.16 2.36 -4.85
CA VAL A 22 -6.10 3.45 -5.17
C VAL A 22 -7.18 3.58 -4.11
N ALA A 23 -7.75 2.46 -3.63
CA ALA A 23 -8.73 2.49 -2.54
C ALA A 23 -8.13 3.06 -1.24
N GLY A 24 -6.89 2.69 -0.90
CA GLY A 24 -6.15 3.25 0.24
C GLY A 24 -5.92 4.75 0.11
N PHE A 25 -5.49 5.21 -1.07
CA PHE A 25 -5.37 6.65 -1.36
C PHE A 25 -6.71 7.38 -1.17
N LEU A 26 -7.80 6.86 -1.73
CA LEU A 26 -9.12 7.47 -1.60
C LEU A 26 -9.59 7.50 -0.14
N GLY A 27 -9.37 6.43 0.61
CA GLY A 27 -9.69 6.36 2.05
C GLY A 27 -8.98 7.45 2.85
N VAL A 28 -7.67 7.64 2.60
CA VAL A 28 -6.87 8.67 3.25
C VAL A 28 -7.32 10.08 2.87
N VAL A 29 -7.57 10.35 1.59
CA VAL A 29 -7.91 11.71 1.12
C VAL A 29 -9.31 12.13 1.56
N VAL A 30 -10.27 11.19 1.61
CA VAL A 30 -11.64 11.49 2.04
C VAL A 30 -11.71 11.78 3.54
N ASN A 31 -11.07 10.95 4.37
CA ASN A 31 -11.07 11.15 5.82
C ASN A 31 -9.80 10.55 6.45
N PRO A 32 -8.72 11.34 6.59
CA PRO A 32 -7.44 10.84 7.11
C PRO A 32 -7.53 10.45 8.59
N ASP A 33 -8.37 11.15 9.36
CA ASP A 33 -8.51 10.89 10.80
C ASP A 33 -9.23 9.55 11.03
N LYS A 34 -10.29 9.31 10.27
CA LYS A 34 -10.97 8.00 10.27
C LYS A 34 -10.05 6.90 9.74
N PHE A 35 -9.30 7.15 8.67
CA PHE A 35 -8.38 6.17 8.11
C PHE A 35 -7.37 5.68 9.16
N VAL A 36 -6.80 6.58 9.97
CA VAL A 36 -5.89 6.24 11.06
C VAL A 36 -6.61 5.52 12.20
N ALA A 37 -7.80 5.97 12.57
CA ALA A 37 -8.61 5.32 13.61
C ALA A 37 -9.01 3.88 13.24
N ASP A 38 -9.24 3.60 11.96
CA ASP A 38 -9.61 2.29 11.44
C ASP A 38 -8.42 1.30 11.40
N GLN A 39 -7.19 1.74 11.68
CA GLN A 39 -6.00 0.84 11.73
C GLN A 39 -5.92 -0.02 13.01
N ILE A 40 -6.78 0.24 14.00
CA ILE A 40 -6.71 -0.39 15.32
C ILE A 40 -8.07 -1.03 15.64
N ILE A 41 -8.07 -2.26 16.13
CA ILE A 41 -9.30 -2.98 16.51
C ILE A 41 -10.04 -2.26 17.65
N ARG A 42 -9.28 -1.66 18.58
CA ARG A 42 -9.81 -0.95 19.74
C ARG A 42 -9.61 0.55 19.57
N GLN A 43 -10.65 1.22 19.13
CA GLN A 43 -10.67 2.66 18.92
C GLN A 43 -10.62 3.41 20.27
N THR A 44 -9.43 3.79 20.71
CA THR A 44 -9.30 4.90 21.67
C THR A 44 -9.45 6.21 20.91
N PRO A 45 -10.28 7.15 21.37
CA PRO A 45 -10.40 8.46 20.73
C PRO A 45 -9.06 9.19 20.86
N LEU A 46 -8.24 9.10 19.81
CA LEU A 46 -6.99 9.83 19.69
C LEU A 46 -7.28 11.16 18.99
N LEU A 47 -6.87 12.24 19.63
CA LEU A 47 -6.89 13.57 19.02
C LEU A 47 -5.75 13.58 17.99
N HIS A 48 -6.09 13.42 16.71
CA HIS A 48 -5.10 13.41 15.64
C HIS A 48 -4.51 14.81 15.52
N SER A 49 -3.20 14.94 15.76
CA SER A 49 -2.51 16.23 15.61
C SER A 49 -2.46 16.63 14.13
N ASP A 50 -2.38 17.93 13.84
CA ASP A 50 -2.23 18.44 12.46
C ASP A 50 -1.00 17.83 11.75
N ASN A 51 0.08 17.60 12.50
CA ASN A 51 1.27 16.91 12.00
C ASN A 51 0.96 15.46 11.61
N GLY A 52 0.19 14.74 12.44
CA GLY A 52 -0.27 13.40 12.14
C GLY A 52 -1.10 13.38 10.85
N ARG A 53 -2.02 14.33 10.71
CA ARG A 53 -2.88 14.44 9.53
C ARG A 53 -2.09 14.71 8.25
N MET A 54 -1.09 15.59 8.32
CA MET A 54 -0.16 15.85 7.22
C MET A 54 0.57 14.56 6.79
N VAL A 55 1.14 13.81 7.74
CA VAL A 55 1.85 12.56 7.44
C VAL A 55 0.91 11.50 6.85
N THR A 56 -0.32 11.38 7.36
CA THR A 56 -1.33 10.47 6.80
C THR A 56 -1.63 10.84 5.34
N LEU A 57 -1.83 12.12 5.02
CA LEU A 57 -2.09 12.56 3.64
C LEU A 57 -0.89 12.28 2.71
N GLN A 58 0.34 12.45 3.20
CA GLN A 58 1.55 12.08 2.45
C GLN A 58 1.61 10.57 2.18
N LEU A 59 1.23 9.74 3.16
CA LEU A 59 1.13 8.29 2.99
C LEU A 59 0.09 7.93 1.90
N GLY A 60 -1.07 8.57 1.91
CA GLY A 60 -2.07 8.40 0.85
C GLY A 60 -1.50 8.72 -0.54
N ASN A 61 -0.82 9.87 -0.68
CA ASN A 61 -0.19 10.24 -1.94
C ASN A 61 0.86 9.21 -2.40
N LEU A 62 1.61 8.60 -1.45
CA LEU A 62 2.52 7.50 -1.77
C LEU A 62 1.78 6.26 -2.27
N TYR A 63 0.61 5.90 -1.72
CA TYR A 63 -0.17 4.78 -2.26
C TYR A 63 -0.57 4.99 -3.72
N LEU A 64 -1.01 6.20 -4.08
CA LEU A 64 -1.32 6.53 -5.49
C LEU A 64 -0.08 6.43 -6.38
N LEU A 65 1.06 6.97 -5.90
CA LEU A 65 2.34 6.87 -6.62
C LEU A 65 2.74 5.41 -6.86
N LEU A 66 2.65 4.54 -5.84
CA LEU A 66 2.96 3.12 -5.98
C LEU A 66 2.02 2.44 -6.98
N ALA A 67 0.73 2.77 -6.98
CA ALA A 67 -0.22 2.23 -7.96
C ALA A 67 0.18 2.59 -9.39
N MET A 68 0.54 3.86 -9.62
CA MET A 68 1.00 4.33 -10.93
C MET A 68 2.32 3.67 -11.36
N ILE A 69 3.29 3.55 -10.45
CA ILE A 69 4.56 2.88 -10.73
C ILE A 69 4.33 1.40 -11.06
N GLY A 70 3.49 0.70 -10.30
CA GLY A 70 3.21 -0.72 -10.55
C GLY A 70 2.55 -0.95 -11.88
N VAL A 71 1.53 -0.17 -12.22
CA VAL A 71 0.92 -0.21 -13.55
C VAL A 71 1.95 0.10 -14.62
N ALA A 72 2.71 1.20 -14.49
CA ALA A 72 3.70 1.61 -15.47
C ALA A 72 4.78 0.55 -15.70
N VAL A 73 5.37 0.00 -14.64
CA VAL A 73 6.43 -1.02 -14.72
C VAL A 73 5.87 -2.30 -15.35
N LEU A 74 4.76 -2.82 -14.84
CA LEU A 74 4.19 -4.09 -15.30
C LEU A 74 3.54 -4.01 -16.69
N SER A 75 3.16 -2.81 -17.15
CA SER A 75 2.62 -2.57 -18.49
C SER A 75 3.69 -2.22 -19.53
N SER A 76 4.81 -1.61 -19.14
CA SER A 76 5.81 -1.07 -20.10
C SER A 76 7.04 -1.94 -20.33
N THR A 77 7.43 -2.81 -19.39
CA THR A 77 8.69 -3.58 -19.52
C THR A 77 8.47 -5.06 -19.85
N SER A 78 9.27 -5.58 -20.79
CA SER A 78 9.34 -7.02 -21.13
C SER A 78 10.49 -7.72 -20.43
N GLU A 79 11.36 -6.97 -19.77
CA GLU A 79 12.57 -7.47 -19.16
C GLU A 79 12.24 -8.19 -17.85
N ILE A 80 12.36 -9.52 -17.85
CA ILE A 80 12.06 -10.38 -16.69
C ILE A 80 12.88 -9.96 -15.46
N ARG A 81 14.12 -9.50 -15.67
CA ARG A 81 14.98 -9.03 -14.56
C ARG A 81 14.38 -7.82 -13.86
N VAL A 82 13.79 -6.89 -14.61
CA VAL A 82 13.14 -5.69 -14.05
C VAL A 82 11.89 -6.10 -13.26
N VAL A 83 11.03 -6.94 -13.86
CA VAL A 83 9.82 -7.44 -13.20
C VAL A 83 10.15 -8.19 -11.91
N ARG A 84 11.16 -9.07 -11.93
CA ARG A 84 11.58 -9.82 -10.74
C ARG A 84 12.08 -8.90 -9.63
N ASN A 85 12.93 -7.94 -9.96
CA ASN A 85 13.46 -7.00 -8.97
C ASN A 85 12.34 -6.11 -8.39
N TYR A 86 11.38 -5.71 -9.23
CA TYR A 86 10.20 -4.98 -8.81
C TYR A 86 9.34 -5.80 -7.83
N LEU A 87 9.08 -7.08 -8.12
CA LEU A 87 8.33 -7.96 -7.22
C LEU A 87 9.05 -8.19 -5.88
N VAL A 88 10.39 -8.29 -5.89
CA VAL A 88 11.17 -8.36 -4.64
C VAL A 88 11.01 -7.07 -3.83
N ALA A 89 11.04 -5.91 -4.48
CA ALA A 89 10.83 -4.62 -3.81
C ALA A 89 9.42 -4.51 -3.20
N LEU A 90 8.38 -4.96 -3.91
CA LEU A 90 7.01 -5.05 -3.38
C LEU A 90 6.95 -5.95 -2.15
N TRP A 91 7.57 -7.13 -2.22
CA TRP A 91 7.58 -8.06 -1.09
C TRP A 91 8.26 -7.49 0.16
N VAL A 92 9.36 -6.77 -0.03
CA VAL A 92 10.04 -6.04 1.07
C VAL A 92 9.15 -4.95 1.64
N ALA A 93 8.44 -4.19 0.78
CA ALA A 93 7.52 -3.15 1.23
C ALA A 93 6.34 -3.74 2.02
N ASP A 94 5.82 -4.90 1.58
CA ASP A 94 4.71 -5.59 2.23
C ASP A 94 5.08 -6.09 3.63
N LEU A 95 6.22 -6.76 3.74
CA LEU A 95 6.74 -7.20 5.03
C LEU A 95 7.11 -6.00 5.93
N GLY A 96 7.62 -4.92 5.34
CA GLY A 96 7.99 -3.71 6.06
C GLY A 96 6.81 -3.04 6.75
N HIS A 97 5.68 -2.88 6.05
CA HIS A 97 4.50 -2.27 6.67
C HIS A 97 3.83 -3.21 7.69
N LEU A 98 3.82 -4.53 7.47
CA LEU A 98 3.35 -5.50 8.48
C LEU A 98 4.20 -5.43 9.76
N TRP A 99 5.52 -5.35 9.62
CA TRP A 99 6.43 -5.18 10.76
C TRP A 99 6.18 -3.85 11.47
N ALA A 100 6.00 -2.75 10.73
CA ALA A 100 5.72 -1.44 11.32
C ALA A 100 4.39 -1.44 12.09
N CYS A 101 3.37 -2.09 11.54
CA CYS A 101 2.08 -2.31 12.18
C CYS A 101 2.23 -3.10 13.48
N TYR A 102 2.90 -4.25 13.44
CA TYR A 102 3.15 -5.06 14.63
C TYR A 102 4.00 -4.32 15.67
N HIS A 103 5.02 -3.57 15.26
CA HIS A 103 5.89 -2.85 16.18
C HIS A 103 5.21 -1.64 16.82
N GLY A 104 4.40 -0.91 16.05
CA GLY A 104 3.69 0.29 16.53
C GLY A 104 2.41 -0.01 17.31
N LEU A 105 1.63 -1.00 16.87
CA LEU A 105 0.30 -1.31 17.43
C LEU A 105 0.25 -2.65 18.21
N GLY A 106 1.26 -3.51 18.03
CA GLY A 106 1.32 -4.81 18.70
C GLY A 106 0.14 -5.71 18.34
N PRO A 107 -0.47 -6.40 19.32
CA PRO A 107 -1.65 -7.26 19.12
C PRO A 107 -2.91 -6.49 18.70
N SER A 108 -2.88 -5.16 18.72
CA SER A 108 -4.04 -4.30 18.44
C SER A 108 -4.17 -3.95 16.96
N CYS A 109 -3.19 -4.34 16.14
CA CYS A 109 -3.26 -4.17 14.69
C CYS A 109 -4.44 -4.98 14.13
N ALA A 110 -5.27 -4.31 13.31
CA ALA A 110 -6.39 -4.94 12.61
C ALA A 110 -5.92 -5.90 11.51
#